data_AF-A0A485L7H5-F1
#
_entry.id   AF-A0A485L7H5-F1
#
_cell.length_a   1.000
_cell.length_b   1.000
_cell.length_c   1.000
_cell.angle_alpha   90.00
_cell.angle_beta   90.00
_cell.angle_gamma   90.00
#
_symmetry.space_group_name_H-M   'P 1'
#
loop_
_entity.id
_entity.type
_entity.pdbx_description
1 polymer ?
#
loop_
_entity_poly.entity_id
_entity_poly.type
_entity_poly.pdbx_seq_one_letter_code
_entity_poly.pdbx_strand_id
1 'polypeptide(L)'
;MSGGVGVDVTGHMEAGGKTVRFYIEMQQEAVRFGFNGRYSELRQLHARLLAVLKGIDKQFELPPFPPKHLLESMHTPANTTRREAELFEYFTLLGTNPLAVDWLAAQHEARLALGPHESEKDGVDFTPPVWLVKKQRSHRSSQRQQH
;
A
#
# COMPACT_ATOMS: atom_id res chain seq x y z
N MET A 1 23.28 -8.15 2.80
CA MET A 1 22.70 -7.84 1.47
C MET A 1 21.44 -7.05 1.73
N SER A 2 21.46 -5.74 1.54
CA SER A 2 20.30 -4.89 1.80
C SER A 2 19.30 -5.11 0.66
N GLY A 3 18.28 -5.95 0.89
CA GLY A 3 17.19 -6.13 -0.06
C GLY A 3 16.43 -4.81 -0.20
N GLY A 4 16.50 -4.19 -1.38
CA GLY A 4 15.77 -2.95 -1.65
C GLY A 4 14.26 -3.19 -1.59
N VAL A 5 13.52 -2.20 -1.10
CA VAL A 5 12.05 -2.20 -1.15
C VAL A 5 11.62 -1.69 -2.51
N GLY A 6 10.84 -2.48 -3.23
CA GLY A 6 10.12 -2.03 -4.42
C GLY A 6 8.82 -1.37 -3.99
N VAL A 7 8.57 -0.16 -4.48
CA VAL A 7 7.29 0.56 -4.29
C VAL A 7 6.79 0.97 -5.65
N ASP A 8 5.50 0.83 -5.89
CA ASP A 8 4.81 1.40 -7.04
C ASP A 8 3.56 2.15 -6.57
N VAL A 9 3.27 3.30 -7.18
CA VAL A 9 2.12 4.14 -6.86
C VAL A 9 1.44 4.60 -8.13
N THR A 10 0.17 4.25 -8.29
CA THR A 10 -0.64 4.68 -9.43
C THR A 10 -1.93 5.35 -8.96
N GLY A 11 -2.25 6.52 -9.52
CA GLY A 11 -3.49 7.26 -9.27
C GLY A 11 -4.53 7.02 -10.36
N HIS A 12 -5.76 6.75 -9.93
CA HIS A 12 -6.90 6.54 -10.81
C HIS A 12 -8.03 7.52 -10.47
N MET A 13 -8.54 8.19 -11.51
CA MET A 13 -9.69 9.09 -11.41
C MET A 13 -10.99 8.29 -11.31
N GLU A 14 -11.76 8.53 -10.27
CA GLU A 14 -13.05 7.90 -9.98
C GLU A 14 -14.20 8.92 -10.02
N ALA A 15 -15.44 8.42 -9.94
CA ALA A 15 -16.66 9.21 -9.77
C ALA A 15 -16.81 10.34 -10.82
N GLY A 16 -16.53 10.05 -12.09
CA GLY A 16 -16.59 11.03 -13.18
C GLY A 16 -15.49 12.08 -13.10
N GLY A 17 -14.34 11.72 -12.52
CA GLY A 17 -13.17 12.57 -12.38
C GLY A 17 -13.23 13.52 -11.18
N LYS A 18 -14.03 13.21 -10.14
CA LYS A 18 -14.14 14.06 -8.93
C LYS A 18 -13.23 13.65 -7.80
N THR A 19 -12.76 12.41 -7.81
CA THR A 19 -11.93 11.84 -6.76
C THR A 19 -10.79 11.07 -7.38
N VAL A 20 -9.65 11.05 -6.70
CA VAL A 20 -8.51 10.21 -7.08
C VAL A 20 -8.33 9.15 -6.01
N ARG A 21 -8.26 7.89 -6.45
CA ARG A 21 -7.84 6.75 -5.63
C ARG A 21 -6.43 6.36 -6.03
N PHE A 22 -5.57 6.17 -5.05
CA PHE A 22 -4.19 5.76 -5.26
C PHE A 22 -4.03 4.30 -4.89
N TYR A 23 -3.31 3.56 -5.71
CA TYR A 23 -2.97 2.15 -5.55
C TYR A 23 -1.49 2.08 -5.23
N ILE A 24 -1.16 1.45 -4.13
CA ILE A 24 0.20 1.31 -3.62
C ILE A 24 0.52 -0.16 -3.63
N GLU A 25 1.58 -0.53 -4.33
CA GLU A 25 2.17 -1.87 -4.23
C GLU A 25 3.52 -1.77 -3.54
N MET A 26 3.74 -2.63 -2.56
CA MET A 26 5.00 -2.74 -1.83
C MET A 26 5.56 -4.14 -1.98
N GLN A 27 6.87 -4.23 -2.20
CA GLN A 27 7.63 -5.46 -2.29
C GLN A 27 8.88 -5.35 -1.42
N GLN A 28 8.98 -6.20 -0.40
CA GLN A 28 10.19 -6.35 0.39
C GLN A 28 10.57 -7.82 0.45
N GLU A 29 11.76 -8.15 -0.04
CA GLU A 29 12.28 -9.52 -0.12
C GLU A 29 11.30 -10.50 -0.79
N ALA A 30 10.68 -11.39 0.00
CA ALA A 30 9.75 -12.41 -0.45
C ALA A 30 8.26 -11.99 -0.34
N VAL A 31 7.97 -10.83 0.24
CA VAL A 31 6.62 -10.35 0.51
C VAL A 31 6.25 -9.29 -0.52
N ARG A 32 5.12 -9.48 -1.21
CA ARG A 32 4.47 -8.46 -2.03
C ARG A 32 3.04 -8.26 -1.56
N PHE A 33 2.62 -7.03 -1.26
CA PHE A 33 1.24 -6.72 -0.93
C PHE A 33 0.90 -5.35 -1.50
N GLY A 34 -0.37 -5.00 -1.50
CA GLY A 34 -0.81 -3.68 -1.90
C GLY A 34 -1.99 -3.21 -1.10
N PHE A 35 -2.29 -1.93 -1.24
CA PHE A 35 -3.49 -1.32 -0.70
C PHE A 35 -3.84 -0.10 -1.54
N ASN A 36 -5.11 0.29 -1.49
CA ASN A 36 -5.57 1.45 -2.22
C ASN A 36 -6.54 2.29 -1.39
N GLY A 37 -6.58 3.59 -1.68
CA GLY A 37 -7.43 4.53 -0.98
C GLY A 37 -7.32 5.92 -1.57
N ARG A 38 -8.28 6.79 -1.23
CA ARG A 38 -8.18 8.23 -1.45
C ARG A 38 -7.09 8.79 -0.56
N TYR A 39 -6.51 9.93 -0.96
CA TYR A 39 -5.46 10.58 -0.19
C TYR A 39 -5.82 10.82 1.30
N SER A 40 -7.07 11.19 1.60
CA SER A 40 -7.53 11.36 2.99
C SER A 40 -7.54 10.05 3.79
N GLU A 41 -7.86 8.93 3.14
CA GLU A 41 -7.93 7.60 3.74
C GLU A 41 -6.51 7.08 4.01
N LEU A 42 -5.58 7.29 3.06
CA LEU A 42 -4.17 6.98 3.24
C LEU A 42 -3.52 7.82 4.35
N ARG A 43 -3.92 9.08 4.51
CA ARG A 43 -3.48 9.91 5.63
C ARG A 43 -3.99 9.38 6.98
N GLN A 44 -5.22 8.87 7.03
CA GLN A 44 -5.76 8.23 8.23
C GLN A 44 -5.04 6.91 8.53
N LEU A 45 -4.70 6.14 7.50
CA LEU A 45 -3.87 4.93 7.63
C LEU A 45 -2.51 5.26 8.27
N HIS A 46 -1.83 6.31 7.79
CA HIS A 46 -0.58 6.80 8.40
C HIS A 46 -0.76 7.13 9.89
N ALA A 47 -1.80 7.89 10.25
CA ALA A 47 -2.05 8.25 11.64
C ALA A 47 -2.30 7.03 12.53
N ARG A 48 -3.01 6.02 12.01
CA ARG A 48 -3.25 4.76 12.71
C ARG A 48 -1.97 3.95 12.90
N LEU A 49 -1.18 3.81 11.84
CA LEU A 49 0.11 3.15 11.88
C LEU A 49 1.02 3.80 12.93
N LEU A 50 1.12 5.13 12.93
CA LEU A 50 1.90 5.86 13.92
C LEU A 50 1.42 5.60 15.34
N ALA A 51 0.10 5.61 15.56
CA ALA A 51 -0.49 5.36 16.88
C ALA A 51 -0.18 3.94 17.39
N VAL A 52 -0.27 2.94 16.51
CA VAL A 52 0.05 1.55 16.85
C VAL A 52 1.53 1.41 17.20
N LEU A 53 2.43 1.92 16.36
CA LEU A 53 3.87 1.79 16.58
C LEU A 53 4.34 2.59 17.80
N LYS A 54 3.71 3.74 18.10
CA LYS A 54 3.94 4.47 19.36
C LYS A 54 3.46 3.73 20.61
N GLY A 55 2.52 2.80 20.46
CA GLY A 55 2.12 1.89 21.54
C GLY A 55 3.21 0.88 21.90
N ILE A 56 4.11 0.56 20.96
CA ILE A 56 5.25 -0.35 21.14
C ILE A 56 6.47 0.43 21.62
N ASP A 57 6.80 1.53 20.94
CA ASP A 57 7.90 2.43 21.30
C ASP A 57 7.44 3.89 21.25
N LYS A 58 7.41 4.54 22.41
CA LYS A 58 6.93 5.94 22.54
C LYS A 58 7.79 6.95 21.79
N GLN A 59 9.06 6.63 21.54
CA GLN A 59 9.98 7.48 20.78
C GLN A 59 9.93 7.22 19.28
N PHE A 60 9.10 6.27 18.84
CA PHE A 60 8.97 5.93 17.45
C PHE A 60 8.42 7.09 16.61
N GLU A 61 9.06 7.34 15.48
CA GLU A 61 8.66 8.34 14.51
C GLU A 61 8.53 7.72 13.11
N LEU A 62 7.50 8.17 12.39
CA LEU A 62 7.36 7.88 10.96
C LEU A 62 7.84 9.09 10.16
N PRO A 63 8.28 8.88 8.90
CA PRO A 63 8.43 10.00 7.97
C PRO A 63 7.12 10.78 7.88
N PRO A 64 7.17 12.12 7.73
CA PRO A 64 5.96 12.93 7.64
C PRO A 64 5.14 12.52 6.41
N PHE A 65 3.83 12.36 6.60
CA PHE A 65 2.93 12.14 5.47
C PHE A 65 2.91 13.39 4.56
N PRO A 66 2.89 13.24 3.23
CA PRO A 66 2.89 14.38 2.31
C PRO A 66 1.77 15.38 2.66
N PRO A 67 2.00 16.70 2.61
CA PRO A 67 1.00 17.70 3.00
C PRO A 67 -0.14 17.83 1.98
N LYS A 68 -1.33 18.24 2.45
CA LYS A 68 -2.48 18.48 1.57
C LYS A 68 -2.28 19.81 0.82
N HIS A 69 -2.48 19.78 -0.50
CA HIS A 69 -2.45 20.98 -1.34
C HIS A 69 -3.84 21.60 -1.37
N LEU A 70 -4.09 22.58 -0.48
CA LEU A 70 -5.43 23.13 -0.25
C LEU A 70 -5.97 23.99 -1.41
N LEU A 71 -5.08 24.49 -2.27
CA LEU A 71 -5.42 25.44 -3.34
C LEU A 71 -5.39 24.79 -4.73
N GLU A 72 -5.12 23.49 -4.81
CA GLU A 72 -4.93 22.80 -6.08
C GLU A 72 -6.06 21.82 -6.38
N SER A 73 -6.61 21.94 -7.58
CA SER A 73 -7.60 21.02 -8.10
C SER A 73 -6.93 19.70 -8.49
N MET A 74 -7.33 18.59 -7.87
CA MET A 74 -6.83 17.24 -8.22
C MET A 74 -7.40 16.72 -9.56
N HIS A 75 -8.15 17.53 -10.30
CA HIS A 75 -8.73 17.16 -11.58
C HIS A 75 -7.73 17.22 -12.74
N THR A 76 -6.56 17.83 -12.54
CA THR A 76 -5.52 17.90 -13.56
C THR A 76 -4.58 16.71 -13.44
N PRO A 77 -4.19 16.08 -14.58
CA PRO A 77 -3.23 14.98 -14.57
C PRO A 77 -1.91 15.34 -13.87
N ALA A 78 -1.44 16.59 -14.04
CA ALA A 78 -0.21 17.08 -13.40
C ALA A 78 -0.26 17.01 -11.87
N ASN A 79 -1.40 17.35 -11.26
CA ASN A 79 -1.55 17.32 -9.80
C ASN A 79 -1.68 15.88 -9.28
N THR A 80 -2.31 15.00 -10.06
CA THR A 80 -2.34 13.56 -9.75
C THR A 80 -0.95 12.96 -9.81
N THR A 81 -0.18 13.21 -10.88
CA THR A 81 1.20 12.72 -11.01
C THR A 81 2.13 13.28 -9.92
N ARG A 82 1.98 14.55 -9.56
CA ARG A 82 2.72 15.11 -8.42
C ARG A 82 2.39 14.37 -7.13
N ARG A 83 1.10 14.08 -6.91
CA ARG A 83 0.67 13.34 -5.72
C ARG A 83 1.16 11.90 -5.72
N GLU A 84 1.20 11.23 -6.87
CA GLU A 84 1.80 9.90 -7.02
C GLU A 84 3.27 9.92 -6.62
N ALA A 85 4.05 10.89 -7.10
CA ALA A 85 5.46 11.04 -6.74
C ALA A 85 5.66 11.26 -5.23
N GLU A 86 4.86 12.15 -4.62
CA GLU A 86 4.91 12.40 -3.18
C GLU A 86 4.55 11.15 -2.34
N LEU A 87 3.54 10.39 -2.76
CA LEU A 87 3.17 9.13 -2.11
C LEU A 87 4.24 8.06 -2.32
N PHE A 88 4.83 7.98 -3.52
CA PHE A 88 5.94 7.07 -3.82
C PHE A 88 7.16 7.35 -2.92
N GLU A 89 7.55 8.61 -2.76
CA GLU A 89 8.64 9.00 -1.86
C GLU A 89 8.33 8.60 -0.42
N TYR A 90 7.12 8.92 0.06
CA TYR A 90 6.69 8.56 1.40
C TYR A 90 6.71 7.04 1.65
N PHE A 91 6.15 6.23 0.74
CA PHE A 91 6.09 4.77 0.92
C PHE A 91 7.45 4.10 0.71
N THR A 92 8.32 4.68 -0.11
CA THR A 92 9.72 4.26 -0.22
C THR A 92 10.45 4.45 1.11
N LEU A 93 10.29 5.62 1.76
CA LEU A 93 10.88 5.86 3.08
C LEU A 93 10.26 4.97 4.16
N LEU A 94 8.92 4.83 4.17
CA LEU A 94 8.20 3.97 5.10
C LEU A 94 8.66 2.50 4.98
N GLY A 95 8.92 2.05 3.75
CA GLY A 95 9.39 0.70 3.46
C GLY A 95 10.72 0.36 4.13
N THR A 96 11.53 1.35 4.48
CA THR A 96 12.79 1.11 5.21
C THR A 96 12.58 0.66 6.66
N ASN A 97 11.33 0.70 7.16
CA ASN A 97 10.98 0.31 8.51
C ASN A 97 10.25 -1.06 8.51
N PRO A 98 10.91 -2.15 8.96
CA PRO A 98 10.33 -3.48 8.93
C PRO A 98 9.02 -3.60 9.72
N LEU A 99 8.91 -2.94 10.89
CA LEU A 99 7.69 -2.99 11.70
C LEU A 99 6.50 -2.34 10.98
N ALA A 100 6.75 -1.27 10.23
CA ALA A 100 5.71 -0.63 9.43
C ALA A 100 5.25 -1.54 8.28
N VAL A 101 6.19 -2.18 7.59
CA VAL A 101 5.90 -3.10 6.48
C VAL A 101 5.16 -4.34 6.96
N ASP A 102 5.62 -4.97 8.04
CA ASP A 102 4.97 -6.15 8.63
C ASP A 102 3.53 -5.83 9.07
N TRP A 103 3.34 -4.67 9.70
CA TRP A 103 2.00 -4.23 10.10
C TRP A 103 1.09 -4.03 8.89
N LEU A 104 1.57 -3.39 7.82
CA LEU A 104 0.81 -3.15 6.59
C LEU A 104 0.46 -4.47 5.88
N ALA A 105 1.41 -5.39 5.77
CA ALA A 105 1.21 -6.70 5.15
C ALA A 105 0.14 -7.53 5.90
N ALA A 106 0.11 -7.44 7.24
CA ALA A 106 -0.86 -8.15 8.06
C ALA A 106 -2.29 -7.59 7.99
N GLN A 107 -2.51 -6.38 7.45
CA GLN A 107 -3.82 -5.72 7.49
C GLN A 107 -4.90 -6.47 6.72
N HIS A 108 -4.56 -7.12 5.60
CA HIS A 108 -5.53 -7.90 4.83
C HIS A 108 -6.14 -9.02 5.68
N GLU A 109 -5.29 -9.82 6.34
CA GLU A 109 -5.73 -10.93 7.20
C GLU A 109 -6.47 -10.42 8.44
N ALA A 110 -5.95 -9.35 9.07
CA ALA A 110 -6.60 -8.73 10.22
C ALA A 110 -8.03 -8.27 9.90
N ARG A 111 -8.25 -7.68 8.73
CA ARG A 111 -9.59 -7.21 8.30
C ARG A 111 -10.55 -8.34 7.93
N LEU A 112 -10.04 -9.46 7.41
CA LEU A 112 -10.86 -10.65 7.18
C LEU A 112 -11.32 -11.31 8.48
N ALA A 113 -10.52 -11.21 9.54
CA ALA A 113 -10.88 -11.74 10.85
C ALA A 113 -11.93 -10.87 11.58
N LEU A 114 -12.08 -9.61 11.19
CA LEU A 114 -13.12 -8.72 11.70
C LEU A 114 -14.45 -9.00 10.98
N GLY A 115 -15.55 -8.98 11.74
CA GLY A 115 -16.89 -9.14 11.17
C GLY A 115 -17.23 -8.04 10.15
N PRO A 116 -18.23 -8.26 9.26
CA PRO A 116 -18.54 -7.37 8.13
C PRO A 116 -18.86 -5.92 8.50
N HIS A 117 -19.16 -5.60 9.76
CA HIS A 117 -19.46 -4.24 10.23
C HIS A 117 -18.23 -3.43 10.65
N GLU A 118 -17.04 -4.03 10.72
CA GLU A 118 -15.81 -3.35 11.18
C GLU A 118 -14.78 -3.14 10.07
N SER A 119 -14.82 -3.93 9.00
CA SER A 119 -13.87 -3.87 7.88
C SER A 119 -14.05 -2.66 6.95
N GLU A 120 -15.25 -2.05 6.88
CA GLU A 120 -15.58 -0.98 5.92
C GLU A 120 -15.17 0.45 6.36
N LYS A 121 -14.72 0.66 7.61
CA LYS A 121 -14.81 2.01 8.22
C LYS A 121 -13.83 3.07 7.70
N ASP A 122 -12.76 2.71 6.99
CA ASP A 122 -11.71 3.67 6.60
C ASP A 122 -11.46 3.81 5.10
N GLY A 123 -12.19 3.07 4.26
CA GLY A 123 -12.12 3.17 2.80
C GLY A 123 -10.80 2.74 2.16
N VAL A 124 -9.85 2.19 2.95
CA VAL A 124 -8.62 1.60 2.44
C VAL A 124 -8.81 0.11 2.21
N ASP A 125 -8.60 -0.33 0.98
CA ASP A 125 -8.73 -1.73 0.61
C ASP A 125 -7.34 -2.36 0.51
N PHE A 126 -7.10 -3.43 1.26
CA PHE A 126 -5.84 -4.18 1.25
C PHE A 126 -5.94 -5.39 0.34
N THR A 127 -4.85 -5.71 -0.36
CA THR A 127 -4.69 -6.96 -1.10
C THR A 127 -3.85 -7.95 -0.28
N PRO A 128 -4.08 -9.27 -0.41
CA PRO A 128 -3.34 -10.26 0.34
C PRO A 128 -1.85 -10.22 0.04
N PRO A 129 -0.98 -10.49 1.03
CA PRO A 129 0.43 -10.73 0.78
C PRO A 129 0.62 -11.94 -0.14
N VAL A 130 1.22 -11.70 -1.30
CA VAL A 130 1.74 -12.73 -2.19
C VAL A 130 3.18 -13.00 -1.76
N TRP A 131 3.38 -14.11 -1.07
CA TRP A 131 4.71 -14.69 -0.94
C TRP A 131 5.17 -15.07 -2.35
N LEU A 132 6.33 -14.57 -2.78
CA LEU A 132 6.94 -14.97 -4.05
C LEU A 132 7.29 -16.47 -3.97
N VAL A 133 6.31 -17.33 -4.26
CA VAL A 133 6.51 -18.77 -4.41
C VAL A 133 7.34 -18.96 -5.67
N LYS A 134 8.66 -18.84 -5.55
CA LYS A 134 9.61 -19.48 -6.47
C LYS A 134 9.53 -20.99 -6.25
N LYS A 135 8.43 -21.62 -6.71
CA LYS A 135 8.21 -23.07 -6.87
C LYS A 135 6.74 -23.32 -7.20
N GLN A 136 6.30 -23.09 -8.45
CA GLN A 136 5.15 -23.81 -9.07
C GLN A 136 4.74 -23.26 -10.46
N ARG A 137 5.71 -22.88 -11.32
CA ARG A 137 5.41 -22.64 -12.75
C ARG A 137 6.36 -23.36 -13.72
N SER A 138 6.92 -24.50 -13.32
CA SER A 138 7.80 -25.32 -14.18
C SER A 138 7.37 -26.78 -14.35
N HIS A 139 6.11 -27.15 -14.06
CA HIS A 139 5.62 -28.53 -14.29
C HIS A 139 4.40 -28.63 -15.21
N ARG A 140 4.10 -27.61 -16.00
CA ARG A 140 2.96 -27.65 -16.95
C ARG A 140 3.40 -27.37 -18.38
N SER A 141 4.41 -28.08 -18.87
CA SER A 141 4.78 -28.09 -20.29
C SER A 141 5.46 -29.38 -20.76
N SER A 142 5.15 -30.54 -20.17
CA SER A 142 5.72 -31.84 -20.59
C SER A 142 4.66 -32.88 -21.00
N GLN A 143 3.39 -32.51 -21.08
CA GLN A 143 2.30 -33.44 -21.41
C GLN A 143 1.49 -32.94 -22.60
N ARG A 144 2.18 -32.67 -23.72
CA ARG A 144 1.55 -32.40 -25.02
C ARG A 144 2.50 -32.67 -26.20
N GLN A 145 3.18 -33.82 -26.17
CA GLN A 145 3.84 -34.39 -27.35
C GLN A 145 3.84 -35.92 -27.24
N GLN A 146 2.66 -36.54 -27.26
CA GLN A 146 2.47 -37.89 -27.77
C GLN A 146 1.04 -37.97 -28.29
N HIS A 147 0.86 -37.62 -29.56
CA HIS A 147 -0.20 -38.09 -30.44
C HIS A 147 0.28 -37.90 -31.88
#